data_AF-A0A9W6ABN0-F1
#
_entry.id   AF-A0A9W6ABN0-F1
#
_cell.length_a   1.000
_cell.length_b   1.000
_cell.length_c   1.000
_cell.angle_alpha   90.00
_cell.angle_beta   90.00
_cell.angle_gamma   90.00
#
_symmetry.space_group_name_H-M   'P 1'
#
loop_
_entity.id
_entity.type
_entity.pdbx_description
1 polymer ?
#
loop_
_entity_poly.entity_id
_entity_poly.type
_entity_poly.pdbx_seq_one_letter_code
_entity_poly.pdbx_strand_id
1 'polypeptide(L)'
;MNNILIDLSTCKLTALIDFDFACIAHPAHEFLVSLQDLGGNVMGPYGEDPTEGKLSQALLSGDFSDDDVPGDLWWVGKTLNACLVKRGVLRPSDVDGMKVLREWRALELLVCPFHLAAEFIVKRMGEEAREGAKRGGQGELVAKMGDLEEVMGGSC
;
A
#
# COMPACT_ATOMS: atom_id res chain seq x y z
N MET A 1 4.07 -0.91 -11.07
CA MET A 1 4.71 0.37 -11.45
C MET A 1 5.92 0.05 -12.31
N ASN A 2 6.41 0.97 -13.13
CA ASN A 2 7.50 0.70 -14.09
C ASN A 2 8.63 1.74 -13.94
N ASN A 3 8.93 2.13 -12.70
CA ASN A 3 9.89 3.20 -12.41
C ASN A 3 11.32 2.64 -12.23
N ILE A 4 11.49 1.32 -12.36
CA ILE A 4 12.75 0.61 -12.24
C ILE A 4 13.12 0.06 -13.63
N LEU A 5 14.31 0.40 -14.12
CA LEU A 5 14.88 -0.18 -15.32
C LEU A 5 15.85 -1.30 -14.95
N ILE A 6 15.73 -2.44 -15.63
CA ILE A 6 16.54 -3.63 -15.42
C ILE A 6 17.19 -4.03 -16.74
N ASP A 7 18.49 -4.31 -16.72
CA ASP A 7 19.16 -5.00 -17.81
C ASP A 7 18.82 -6.49 -17.75
N LEU A 8 18.06 -6.97 -18.73
CA LEU A 8 17.58 -8.35 -18.80
C LEU A 8 18.72 -9.37 -18.98
N SER A 9 19.88 -8.97 -19.50
CA SER A 9 21.02 -9.87 -19.68
C SER A 9 21.78 -10.14 -18.38
N THR A 10 21.78 -9.18 -17.46
CA THR A 10 22.51 -9.26 -16.18
C THR A 10 21.59 -9.31 -14.96
N CYS A 11 20.29 -9.10 -15.14
CA CYS A 11 19.28 -8.91 -14.10
C CYS A 11 19.64 -7.82 -13.09
N LYS A 12 20.42 -6.81 -13.50
CA LYS A 12 20.81 -5.69 -12.65
C LYS A 12 19.90 -4.50 -12.86
N LEU A 13 19.58 -3.81 -11.76
CA LEU A 13 18.96 -2.49 -11.80
C LEU A 13 19.93 -1.50 -12.48
N THR A 14 19.48 -0.86 -13.55
CA THR A 14 20.26 0.10 -14.33
C THR A 14 19.85 1.54 -14.06
N ALA A 15 18.57 1.78 -13.75
CA ALA A 15 18.08 3.11 -13.40
C ALA A 15 16.85 3.03 -12.49
N LEU A 16 16.67 4.08 -11.70
CA LEU A 16 15.41 4.45 -11.06
C LEU A 16 15.00 5.79 -11.67
N ILE A 17 13.76 5.90 -12.14
CA ILE A 17 13.26 7.07 -12.86
C ILE A 17 11.94 7.53 -12.26
N ASP A 18 11.42 8.68 -12.74
CA ASP A 18 10.09 9.19 -12.39
C ASP A 18 9.93 9.48 -10.87
N PHE A 19 10.57 10.58 -10.44
CA PHE A 19 10.60 11.07 -9.05
C PHE A 19 9.61 12.22 -8.81
N ASP A 20 8.58 12.38 -9.63
CA ASP A 20 7.66 13.52 -9.56
C ASP A 20 6.88 13.57 -8.23
N PHE A 21 6.81 12.44 -7.51
CA PHE A 21 6.20 12.30 -6.19
C PHE A 21 7.21 12.15 -5.04
N ALA A 22 8.50 12.38 -5.29
CA ALA A 22 9.52 12.29 -4.24
C ALA A 22 9.31 13.35 -3.15
N CYS A 23 9.42 12.94 -1.90
CA CYS A 23 9.30 13.82 -0.75
C CYS A 23 10.21 13.36 0.40
N ILE A 24 10.47 14.26 1.35
CA ILE A 24 11.10 13.90 2.62
C ILE A 24 10.00 13.36 3.53
N ALA A 25 9.99 12.06 3.78
CA ALA A 25 8.98 11.38 4.57
C ALA A 25 9.59 10.37 5.55
N HIS A 26 8.75 9.83 6.43
CA HIS A 26 9.13 8.71 7.29
C HIS A 26 9.50 7.48 6.44
N PRO A 27 10.49 6.64 6.82
CA PRO A 27 10.88 5.46 6.04
C PRO A 27 9.73 4.48 5.74
N ALA A 28 8.70 4.44 6.60
CA ALA A 28 7.48 3.66 6.39
C ALA A 28 6.71 4.04 5.11
N HIS A 29 6.89 5.26 4.60
CA HIS A 29 6.13 5.82 3.50
C HIS A 29 6.19 4.96 2.25
N GLU A 30 7.36 4.42 1.89
CA GLU A 30 7.51 3.53 0.73
C GLU A 30 6.60 2.29 0.82
N PHE A 31 6.46 1.70 2.01
CA PHE A 31 5.59 0.55 2.22
C PHE A 31 4.10 0.92 2.22
N LEU A 32 3.74 2.20 2.29
CA LEU A 32 2.36 2.70 2.26
C LEU A 32 1.92 3.15 0.86
N VAL A 33 2.86 3.58 0.01
CA VAL A 33 2.53 4.20 -1.28
C VAL A 33 3.16 3.52 -2.50
N SER A 34 4.20 2.71 -2.30
CA SER A 34 5.05 2.15 -3.35
C SER A 34 5.12 0.62 -3.24
N LEU A 35 5.98 -0.04 -4.04
CA LEU A 35 6.35 -1.47 -3.92
C LEU A 35 5.20 -2.49 -4.06
N GLN A 36 4.07 -2.10 -4.63
CA GLN A 36 2.88 -2.96 -4.75
C GLN A 36 3.12 -4.14 -5.69
N ASP A 37 3.84 -3.90 -6.78
CA ASP A 37 4.30 -4.89 -7.75
C ASP A 37 5.37 -5.83 -7.20
N LEU A 38 6.12 -5.38 -6.20
CA LEU A 38 7.10 -6.18 -5.46
C LEU A 38 6.53 -6.80 -4.18
N GLY A 39 5.20 -6.72 -3.98
CA GLY A 39 4.54 -7.29 -2.80
C GLY A 39 5.01 -6.70 -1.47
N GLY A 40 5.52 -5.48 -1.47
CA GLY A 40 6.02 -4.77 -0.29
C GLY A 40 5.03 -3.77 0.31
N ASN A 41 3.92 -3.49 -0.37
CA ASN A 41 2.95 -2.49 0.08
C ASN A 41 1.97 -3.08 1.12
N VAL A 42 1.88 -2.46 2.31
CA VAL A 42 0.96 -2.90 3.37
C VAL A 42 -0.50 -2.48 3.12
N MET A 43 -0.75 -1.61 2.14
CA MET A 43 -2.09 -1.26 1.66
C MET A 43 -2.62 -2.24 0.61
N GLY A 44 -1.80 -3.20 0.15
CA GLY A 44 -2.15 -4.15 -0.91
C GLY A 44 -1.83 -3.63 -2.32
N PRO A 45 -2.09 -4.45 -3.36
CA PRO A 45 -1.89 -4.05 -4.76
C PRO A 45 -2.94 -3.05 -5.23
N TYR A 46 -2.66 -2.35 -6.34
CA TYR A 46 -3.70 -1.58 -7.02
C TYR A 46 -4.68 -2.53 -7.74
N GLY A 47 -5.97 -2.40 -7.44
CA GLY A 47 -7.03 -3.21 -8.05
C GLY A 47 -7.41 -4.40 -7.18
N GLU A 48 -7.81 -5.50 -7.82
CA GLU A 48 -8.14 -6.74 -7.13
C GLU A 48 -6.90 -7.31 -6.44
N ASP A 49 -7.04 -7.63 -5.16
CA ASP A 49 -5.97 -8.27 -4.38
C ASP A 49 -6.09 -9.80 -4.49
N PRO A 50 -5.22 -10.48 -5.27
CA PRO A 50 -5.27 -11.93 -5.41
C PRO A 50 -4.91 -12.67 -4.12
N THR A 51 -4.37 -11.96 -3.12
CA THR A 51 -4.03 -12.53 -1.81
C THR A 51 -5.11 -12.32 -0.77
N GLU A 52 -6.22 -11.66 -1.12
CA GLU A 52 -7.34 -11.37 -0.21
C GLU A 52 -6.88 -10.71 1.11
N GLY A 53 -5.90 -9.81 1.05
CA GLY A 53 -5.34 -9.11 2.20
C GLY A 53 -4.32 -9.91 3.02
N LYS A 54 -4.09 -11.20 2.72
CA LYS A 54 -3.12 -12.03 3.45
C LYS A 54 -1.71 -11.49 3.35
N LEU A 55 -1.29 -10.97 2.19
CA LEU A 55 0.04 -10.38 2.03
C LEU A 55 0.24 -9.15 2.92
N SER A 56 -0.76 -8.27 2.98
CA SER A 56 -0.75 -7.11 3.89
C SER A 56 -0.58 -7.54 5.35
N GLN A 57 -1.32 -8.57 5.78
CA GLN A 57 -1.21 -9.12 7.13
C GLN A 57 0.18 -9.69 7.41
N ALA A 58 0.73 -10.47 6.48
CA ALA A 58 2.07 -11.06 6.57
C ALA A 58 3.17 -9.99 6.67
N LEU A 59 3.06 -8.90 5.91
CA LEU A 59 4.01 -7.78 5.98
C LEU A 59 3.99 -7.11 7.36
N LEU A 60 2.80 -6.93 7.96
CA LEU A 60 2.63 -6.27 9.25
C LEU A 60 3.01 -7.16 10.44
N SER A 61 2.84 -8.47 10.34
CA SER A 61 3.23 -9.44 11.38
C SER A 61 4.68 -9.90 11.23
N GLY A 62 5.21 -9.87 10.01
CA GLY A 62 6.48 -10.50 9.63
C GLY A 62 6.36 -12.02 9.45
N ASP A 63 5.15 -12.57 9.45
CA ASP A 63 4.87 -14.00 9.35
C ASP A 63 4.37 -14.38 7.94
N PHE A 64 5.16 -15.20 7.24
CA PHE A 64 4.89 -15.71 5.90
C PHE A 64 4.75 -17.24 5.88
N SER A 65 4.22 -17.82 6.96
CA SER A 65 4.07 -19.27 7.13
C SER A 65 2.88 -19.88 6.37
N ASP A 66 1.96 -19.07 5.84
CA ASP A 66 0.87 -19.55 4.97
C ASP A 66 1.42 -19.88 3.58
N ASP A 67 1.62 -21.17 3.29
CA ASP A 67 2.09 -21.64 1.99
C ASP A 67 0.93 -21.89 1.00
N ASP A 68 -0.32 -21.74 1.43
CA ASP A 68 -1.53 -21.97 0.62
C ASP A 68 -2.03 -20.68 -0.07
N VAL A 69 -1.31 -19.56 0.05
CA VAL A 69 -1.66 -18.31 -0.65
C VAL A 69 -1.24 -18.40 -2.12
N PRO A 70 -2.20 -18.43 -3.07
CA PRO A 70 -1.86 -18.58 -4.48
C PRO A 70 -1.26 -17.29 -5.05
N GLY A 71 -0.47 -17.46 -6.11
CA GLY A 71 -0.02 -16.37 -6.99
C GLY A 71 1.38 -15.85 -6.73
N ASP A 72 1.97 -15.31 -7.80
CA ASP A 72 3.35 -14.83 -7.81
C ASP A 72 3.58 -13.69 -6.80
N LEU A 73 2.55 -12.87 -6.55
CA LEU A 73 2.65 -11.72 -5.66
C LEU A 73 3.01 -12.11 -4.21
N TRP A 74 2.44 -13.21 -3.70
CA TRP A 74 2.80 -13.73 -2.37
C TRP A 74 4.26 -14.15 -2.31
N TRP A 75 4.71 -14.93 -3.30
CA TRP A 75 6.10 -15.39 -3.38
C TRP A 75 7.09 -14.23 -3.53
N VAL A 76 6.78 -13.24 -4.36
CA VAL A 76 7.59 -12.03 -4.55
C VAL A 76 7.68 -11.25 -3.24
N GLY A 77 6.56 -11.01 -2.56
CA GLY A 77 6.52 -10.30 -1.28
C GLY A 77 7.30 -11.02 -0.17
N LYS A 78 7.12 -12.34 -0.03
CA LYS A 78 7.89 -13.19 0.91
C LYS A 78 9.39 -13.11 0.63
N THR A 79 9.78 -13.15 -0.65
CA THR A 79 11.19 -13.07 -1.08
C THR A 79 11.79 -11.69 -0.82
N LEU A 80 11.05 -10.62 -1.11
CA LEU A 80 11.46 -9.25 -0.80
C LEU A 80 11.69 -9.08 0.69
N ASN A 81 10.74 -9.53 1.52
CA ASN A 81 10.81 -9.41 2.98
C ASN A 81 12.05 -10.12 3.55
N ALA A 82 12.33 -11.36 3.11
CA ALA A 82 13.53 -12.09 3.50
C ALA A 82 14.83 -11.37 3.05
N CYS A 83 14.81 -10.73 1.87
CA CYS A 83 15.94 -9.97 1.35
C CYS A 83 16.23 -8.69 2.16
N LEU A 84 15.20 -8.04 2.72
CA LEU A 84 15.36 -6.89 3.61
C LEU A 84 16.08 -7.30 4.89
N VAL A 85 15.63 -8.39 5.54
CA VAL A 85 16.27 -8.95 6.75
C VAL A 85 17.72 -9.28 6.49
N LYS A 86 18.01 -10.01 5.40
CA LYS A 86 19.38 -10.40 5.03
C LYS A 86 20.31 -9.20 4.85
N ARG A 87 19.78 -8.03 4.48
CA ARG A 87 20.54 -6.79 4.26
C ARG A 87 20.54 -5.86 5.48
N GLY A 88 19.93 -6.25 6.60
CA GLY A 88 19.83 -5.41 7.79
C GLY A 88 18.94 -4.18 7.60
N VAL A 89 17.98 -4.25 6.67
CA VAL A 89 16.99 -3.20 6.42
C VAL A 89 15.71 -3.50 7.20
N LEU A 90 15.08 -2.46 7.75
CA LEU A 90 13.79 -2.59 8.43
C LEU A 90 12.70 -3.09 7.48
N ARG A 91 11.95 -4.09 7.91
CA ARG A 91 10.69 -4.49 7.29
C ARG A 91 9.52 -3.68 7.85
N PRO A 92 8.33 -3.72 7.23
CA PRO A 92 7.14 -3.13 7.82
C PRO A 92 6.88 -3.60 9.27
N SER A 93 7.08 -4.89 9.56
CA SER A 93 6.91 -5.46 10.91
C SER A 93 7.93 -4.96 11.95
N ASP A 94 9.07 -4.42 11.50
CA ASP A 94 10.14 -3.92 12.36
C ASP A 94 10.00 -2.40 12.61
N VAL A 95 9.05 -1.73 11.94
CA VAL A 95 8.76 -0.30 12.12
C VAL A 95 7.73 -0.13 13.24
N ASP A 96 8.15 0.54 14.32
CA ASP A 96 7.27 0.86 15.42
C ASP A 96 6.07 1.70 14.96
N GLY A 97 4.87 1.25 15.34
CA GLY A 97 3.63 1.93 14.97
C GLY A 97 3.17 1.71 13.53
N MET A 98 3.79 0.81 12.75
CA MET A 98 3.42 0.58 11.34
C MET A 98 1.92 0.27 11.14
N LYS A 99 1.33 -0.53 12.04
CA LYS A 99 -0.12 -0.84 12.01
C LYS A 99 -0.96 0.43 12.15
N VAL A 100 -0.58 1.33 13.05
CA VAL A 100 -1.26 2.61 13.23
C VAL A 100 -1.10 3.48 11.99
N LEU A 101 0.13 3.58 11.45
CA LEU A 101 0.40 4.33 10.21
C LEU A 101 -0.42 3.83 9.01
N ARG A 102 -0.62 2.51 8.88
CA ARG A 102 -1.50 1.92 7.88
C ARG A 102 -2.94 2.41 8.03
N GLU A 103 -3.49 2.39 9.25
CA GLU A 103 -4.86 2.86 9.50
C GLU A 103 -5.02 4.36 9.22
N TRP A 104 -4.02 5.17 9.59
CA TRP A 104 -4.00 6.60 9.24
C TRP A 104 -3.97 6.82 7.74
N ARG A 105 -3.15 6.04 7.01
CA ARG A 105 -3.11 6.12 5.54
C ARG A 105 -4.45 5.70 4.92
N ALA A 106 -5.10 4.67 5.46
CA ALA A 106 -6.43 4.26 4.99
C ALA A 106 -7.44 5.40 5.16
N LEU A 107 -7.45 6.07 6.32
CA LEU A 107 -8.30 7.24 6.56
C LEU A 107 -7.95 8.40 5.61
N GLU A 108 -6.67 8.71 5.44
CA GLU A 108 -6.19 9.77 4.55
C GLU A 108 -6.69 9.55 3.11
N LEU A 109 -6.62 8.32 2.60
CA LEU A 109 -7.10 7.96 1.26
C LEU A 109 -8.62 8.13 1.10
N LEU A 110 -9.40 8.06 2.18
CA LEU A 110 -10.84 8.30 2.18
C LEU A 110 -11.18 9.80 2.26
N VAL A 111 -10.39 10.58 3.02
CA VAL A 111 -10.58 12.03 3.15
C VAL A 111 -10.14 12.76 1.88
N CYS A 112 -9.00 12.37 1.31
CA CYS A 112 -8.43 12.98 0.10
C CYS A 112 -8.06 11.91 -0.95
N PRO A 113 -9.06 11.25 -1.56
CA PRO A 113 -8.82 10.22 -2.56
C PRO A 113 -8.10 10.80 -3.78
N PHE A 114 -6.89 10.31 -4.06
CA PHE A 114 -6.02 10.85 -5.11
C PHE A 114 -6.71 10.91 -6.48
N HIS A 115 -7.51 9.90 -6.83
CA HIS A 115 -8.24 9.86 -8.10
C HIS A 115 -9.35 10.92 -8.22
N LEU A 116 -9.82 11.50 -7.12
CA LEU A 116 -10.79 12.60 -7.09
C LEU A 116 -10.15 13.97 -6.82
N ALA A 117 -8.90 13.99 -6.36
CA ALA A 117 -8.16 15.21 -6.03
C ALA A 117 -7.17 15.63 -7.15
N ALA A 118 -6.54 14.66 -7.81
CA ALA A 118 -5.53 14.92 -8.84
C ALA A 118 -6.19 15.43 -10.14
N GLU A 119 -5.91 16.68 -10.49
CA GLU A 119 -6.56 17.36 -11.62
C GLU A 119 -6.44 16.58 -12.94
N PHE A 120 -5.27 16.01 -13.23
CA PHE A 120 -5.04 15.25 -14.46
C PHE A 120 -5.84 13.94 -14.54
N ILE A 121 -6.19 13.35 -13.40
CA ILE A 121 -7.08 12.18 -13.32
C ILE A 121 -8.52 12.64 -13.48
N VAL A 122 -8.92 13.63 -12.69
CA VAL A 122 -10.30 14.16 -12.67
C VAL A 122 -10.75 14.63 -14.04
N LYS A 123 -9.88 15.34 -14.79
CA LYS A 123 -10.18 15.79 -16.16
C LYS A 123 -10.45 14.64 -17.14
N ARG A 124 -9.99 13.44 -16.83
CA ARG A 124 -10.17 12.22 -17.65
C ARG A 124 -11.33 11.36 -17.20
N MET A 125 -11.93 11.65 -16.04
CA MET A 125 -13.09 10.92 -15.52
C MET A 125 -14.38 11.48 -16.10
N GLY A 126 -15.29 10.60 -16.51
CA GLY A 126 -16.67 10.99 -16.81
C GLY A 126 -17.41 11.47 -15.55
N GLU A 127 -18.41 12.33 -15.72
CA GLU A 127 -19.18 12.89 -14.61
C GLU A 127 -19.84 11.80 -13.75
N GLU A 128 -20.47 10.81 -14.38
CA GLU A 128 -21.09 9.68 -13.68
C GLU A 128 -20.08 8.88 -12.84
N ALA A 129 -18.91 8.57 -13.41
CA ALA A 129 -17.84 7.86 -12.71
C ALA A 129 -17.32 8.67 -11.52
N ARG A 130 -17.17 10.00 -11.68
CA ARG A 130 -16.73 10.90 -10.63
C ARG A 130 -17.73 10.97 -9.48
N GLU A 131 -19.01 11.15 -9.79
CA GLU A 131 -20.07 11.21 -8.77
C GLU A 131 -20.29 9.85 -8.09
N GLY A 132 -20.15 8.75 -8.82
CA GLY A 132 -20.15 7.40 -8.25
C GLY A 132 -19.02 7.19 -7.25
N ALA A 133 -17.79 7.53 -7.63
CA ALA A 133 -16.62 7.42 -6.76
C ALA A 133 -16.73 8.32 -5.50
N LYS A 134 -17.27 9.53 -5.63
CA LYS A 134 -17.55 10.41 -4.47
C LYS A 134 -18.52 9.76 -3.48
N ARG A 135 -19.64 9.22 -3.96
CA ARG A 135 -20.64 8.57 -3.10
C ARG A 135 -20.08 7.33 -2.40
N GLY A 136 -19.33 6.50 -3.14
CA GLY A 136 -18.65 5.33 -2.57
C GLY A 136 -17.68 5.72 -1.46
N GLY A 137 -16.77 6.66 -1.75
CA GLY A 137 -15.78 7.14 -0.77
C GLY A 137 -16.40 7.80 0.46
N GLN A 138 -17.51 8.53 0.31
CA GLN A 138 -18.25 9.08 1.46
C GLN A 138 -18.83 7.99 2.36
N GLY A 139 -19.39 6.93 1.78
CA GLY A 139 -19.91 5.79 2.54
C GLY A 139 -18.80 5.08 3.33
N GLU A 140 -17.68 4.80 2.68
CA GLU A 140 -16.51 4.18 3.32
C GLU A 140 -15.90 5.05 4.42
N LEU A 141 -15.81 6.37 4.20
CA LEU A 141 -15.31 7.31 5.22
C LEU A 141 -16.17 7.29 6.48
N VAL A 142 -17.50 7.34 6.34
CA VAL A 142 -18.42 7.30 7.48
C VAL A 142 -18.30 5.97 8.24
N ALA A 143 -18.22 4.85 7.53
CA ALA A 143 -18.01 3.54 8.15
C ALA A 143 -16.69 3.51 8.94
N LYS A 144 -15.60 4.00 8.33
CA LYS A 144 -14.27 4.02 8.96
C LYS A 144 -14.23 4.91 10.20
N MET A 145 -14.94 6.05 10.19
CA MET A 145 -15.07 6.90 11.36
C MET A 145 -15.81 6.18 12.50
N GLY A 146 -16.87 5.42 12.19
CA GLY A 146 -17.57 4.57 13.16
C GLY A 146 -16.65 3.54 13.82
N ASP A 147 -15.85 2.82 13.03
CA ASP A 147 -14.87 1.85 13.56
C ASP A 147 -13.87 2.51 14.53
N LEU A 148 -13.38 3.71 14.19
CA LEU A 148 -12.43 4.45 15.02
C LEU A 148 -13.08 4.95 16.31
N GLU A 149 -14.33 5.39 16.27
CA GLU A 149 -15.09 5.80 17.46
C GLU A 149 -15.30 4.64 18.43
N GLU A 150 -15.56 3.42 17.96
CA GLU A 150 -15.66 2.23 18.81
C GLU A 150 -14.33 1.90 19.49
N VAL A 151 -13.21 2.01 18.75
CA VAL A 151 -11.86 1.76 19.27
C VAL A 151 -11.46 2.83 20.30
N MET A 152 -11.81 4.09 20.08
CA MET A 152 -11.47 5.21 20.96
C MET A 152 -12.43 5.35 22.15
N GLY A 153 -13.70 4.99 22.00
CA GLY A 153 -14.75 5.10 23.02
C GLY A 153 -14.65 4.07 24.14
N GLY A 154 -13.89 2.98 23.94
CA GLY A 154 -13.57 1.98 24.98
C GLY A 154 -12.46 2.41 25.96
N SER A 155 -11.92 3.63 25.84
CA SER A 155 -10.79 4.12 26.64
C SER A 155 -11.13 5.26 27.62
N CYS A 156 -12.39 5.37 28.06
CA CYS A 156 -12.81 6.26 29.14
C CYS A 156 -13.40 5.48 30.32
#